data_AF-A0A3D0IEG2-F1
#
_entry.id   AF-A0A3D0IEG2-F1
#
_cell.length_a   1.000
_cell.length_b   1.000
_cell.length_c   1.000
_cell.angle_alpha   90.00
_cell.angle_beta   90.00
_cell.angle_gamma   90.00
#
_symmetry.space_group_name_H-M   'P 1'
#
loop_
_entity.id
_entity.type
_entity.pdbx_description
1 polymer ?
#
loop_
_entity_poly.entity_id
_entity_poly.type
_entity_poly.pdbx_seq_one_letter_code
_entity_poly.pdbx_strand_id
1 'polypeptide(L)'
;VDNCYGEFVETQEPCALGADLCAGSLIKNAGGGICPSGAYVAGKKELVERVAERVTAPGLGSHVGPSLGFNRQIAQGLFLAPHVVSEAMKGAVFAAKMLEMAGCKCEPRFDDPRGDIVQSVAFPDEKQMVNFCKNVQSCSPVDSFVSPEPWDMPGYDAQVVMAAGAFVQGASIEFSADGPVKPPYLVYMQGGLVFEQVKLAVMQAVSGMLEKT
;
A
#
# COMPACT_ATOMS: atom_id res chain seq x y z
N VAL A 1 7.40 -8.75 -14.70
CA VAL A 1 7.58 -7.64 -13.75
C VAL A 1 6.59 -7.82 -12.62
N ASP A 2 7.04 -7.91 -11.38
CA ASP A 2 6.14 -7.74 -10.23
C ASP A 2 5.75 -6.26 -10.20
N ASN A 3 4.47 -5.98 -10.41
CA ASN A 3 3.96 -4.64 -10.64
C ASN A 3 3.22 -4.08 -9.43
N CYS A 4 3.27 -4.78 -8.28
CA CYS A 4 2.60 -4.35 -7.07
C CYS A 4 2.96 -2.90 -6.71
N TYR A 5 1.95 -2.12 -6.36
CA TYR A 5 2.03 -0.72 -5.95
C TYR A 5 2.30 0.29 -7.07
N GLY A 6 2.68 -0.17 -8.26
CA GLY A 6 2.93 0.70 -9.41
C GLY A 6 1.71 0.94 -10.29
N GLU A 7 0.65 0.15 -10.14
CA GLU A 7 -0.51 0.25 -11.03
C GLU A 7 -1.13 1.65 -10.95
N PHE A 8 -1.31 2.28 -12.12
CA PHE A 8 -1.89 3.62 -12.32
C PHE A 8 -1.12 4.79 -11.70
N VAL A 9 0.11 4.57 -11.23
CA VAL A 9 0.98 5.66 -10.75
C VAL A 9 1.55 6.45 -11.93
N GLU A 10 1.92 5.75 -13.00
CA GLU A 10 2.36 6.33 -14.27
C GLU A 10 1.30 6.18 -15.36
N THR A 11 1.51 6.86 -16.49
CA THR A 11 0.59 6.78 -17.65
C THR A 11 0.74 5.50 -18.48
N GLN A 12 1.82 4.74 -18.26
CA GLN A 12 2.13 3.50 -18.95
C GLN A 12 2.52 2.42 -17.95
N GLU A 13 2.02 1.20 -18.17
CA GLU A 13 2.34 0.02 -17.38
C GLU A 13 3.48 -0.79 -18.04
N PRO A 14 4.20 -1.64 -17.30
CA PRO A 14 5.36 -2.36 -17.83
C PRO A 14 5.11 -3.16 -19.12
N CYS A 15 3.92 -3.76 -19.27
CA CYS A 15 3.56 -4.52 -20.47
C CYS A 15 3.47 -3.63 -21.73
N ALA A 16 3.10 -2.36 -21.59
CA ALA A 16 3.13 -1.39 -22.69
C ALA A 16 4.56 -1.03 -23.11
N LEU A 17 5.53 -1.22 -22.21
CA LEU A 17 6.96 -0.93 -22.40
C LEU A 17 7.79 -2.18 -22.76
N GLY A 18 7.14 -3.30 -23.05
CA GLY A 18 7.78 -4.53 -23.51
C GLY A 18 8.00 -5.60 -22.45
N ALA A 19 7.46 -5.45 -21.24
CA ALA A 19 7.41 -6.57 -20.31
C ALA A 19 6.47 -7.67 -20.85
N ASP A 20 6.99 -8.89 -20.94
CA ASP A 20 6.22 -10.03 -21.47
C ASP A 20 5.07 -10.47 -20.56
N LEU A 21 5.19 -10.21 -19.26
CA LEU A 21 4.24 -10.59 -18.23
C LEU A 21 4.38 -9.66 -17.02
N CYS A 22 3.26 -9.19 -16.49
CA CYS A 22 3.15 -8.55 -15.19
C CYS A 22 2.12 -9.24 -14.31
N ALA A 23 2.28 -9.10 -13.00
CA ALA A 23 1.34 -9.60 -12.01
C ALA A 23 1.27 -8.62 -10.83
N GLY A 24 0.13 -8.62 -10.15
CA GLY A 24 -0.09 -7.80 -8.96
C GLY A 24 -1.31 -8.27 -8.17
N SER A 25 -1.57 -7.60 -7.05
CA SER A 25 -2.63 -7.97 -6.11
C SER A 25 -3.86 -7.07 -6.25
N LEU A 26 -5.05 -7.65 -6.14
CA LEU A 26 -6.31 -6.90 -6.11
C LEU A 26 -6.65 -6.33 -4.73
N ILE A 27 -5.88 -6.60 -3.67
CA ILE A 27 -6.02 -5.83 -2.40
C ILE A 27 -5.03 -4.66 -2.32
N LYS A 28 -4.38 -4.35 -3.46
CA LYS A 28 -3.53 -3.18 -3.67
C LYS A 28 -4.20 -2.24 -4.68
N ASN A 29 -3.41 -1.47 -5.42
CA ASN A 29 -3.84 -0.42 -6.35
C ASN A 29 -4.97 -0.86 -7.29
N ALA A 30 -4.79 -1.97 -8.01
CA ALA A 30 -5.72 -2.42 -9.04
C ALA A 30 -7.13 -2.80 -8.52
N GLY A 31 -7.27 -3.00 -7.21
CA GLY A 31 -8.56 -3.27 -6.58
C GLY A 31 -9.36 -2.06 -6.15
N GLY A 32 -8.75 -0.86 -6.17
CA GLY A 32 -9.40 0.40 -5.81
C GLY A 32 -10.05 0.44 -4.42
N GLY A 33 -9.56 -0.37 -3.48
CA GLY A 33 -10.16 -0.50 -2.14
C GLY A 33 -11.53 -1.21 -2.09
N ILE A 34 -11.97 -1.80 -3.20
CA ILE A 34 -13.27 -2.49 -3.29
C ILE A 34 -13.10 -4.02 -3.31
N CYS A 35 -12.02 -4.50 -3.94
CA CYS A 35 -11.78 -5.93 -4.08
C CYS A 35 -11.40 -6.54 -2.72
N PRO A 36 -12.10 -7.58 -2.26
CA PRO A 36 -11.82 -8.19 -0.94
C PRO A 36 -10.63 -9.16 -0.98
N SER A 37 -10.24 -9.63 -2.17
CA SER A 37 -9.11 -10.54 -2.40
C SER A 37 -8.79 -10.61 -3.90
N GLY A 38 -7.76 -11.38 -4.25
CA GLY A 38 -7.43 -11.76 -5.61
C GLY A 38 -6.13 -11.16 -6.13
N ALA A 39 -5.81 -11.51 -7.37
CA ALA A 39 -4.62 -11.09 -8.10
C ALA A 39 -4.94 -10.99 -9.59
N TYR A 40 -4.08 -10.30 -10.33
CA TYR A 40 -4.14 -10.27 -11.79
C TYR A 40 -2.81 -10.73 -12.40
N VAL A 41 -2.90 -11.19 -13.64
CA VAL A 41 -1.77 -11.47 -14.51
C VAL A 41 -2.12 -10.91 -15.88
N ALA A 42 -1.23 -10.10 -16.46
CA ALA A 42 -1.42 -9.50 -17.78
C ALA A 42 -0.13 -9.59 -18.60
N GLY A 43 -0.23 -9.75 -19.92
CA GLY A 43 0.93 -9.88 -20.79
C GLY A 43 0.64 -10.71 -22.03
N LYS A 44 1.67 -11.37 -22.57
CA LYS A 44 1.57 -12.24 -23.75
C LYS A 44 0.59 -13.38 -23.51
N LYS A 45 -0.32 -13.60 -24.45
CA LYS A 45 -1.40 -14.62 -24.38
C LYS A 45 -0.88 -16.00 -23.96
N GLU A 46 0.18 -16.47 -24.60
CA GLU A 46 0.79 -17.78 -24.33
C GLU A 46 1.34 -17.92 -22.91
N LEU A 47 1.84 -16.83 -22.31
CA LEU A 47 2.35 -16.83 -20.94
C LEU A 47 1.21 -16.74 -19.92
N VAL A 48 0.20 -15.91 -20.19
CA VAL A 48 -1.01 -15.82 -19.37
C VAL A 48 -1.71 -17.17 -19.29
N GLU A 49 -1.84 -17.89 -20.41
CA GLU A 49 -2.49 -19.21 -20.42
C GLU A 49 -1.67 -20.24 -19.60
N ARG A 50 -0.34 -20.23 -19.71
CA ARG A 50 0.53 -21.09 -18.89
C ARG A 50 0.37 -20.81 -17.39
N VAL A 51 0.16 -19.55 -17.00
CA VAL A 51 -0.14 -19.21 -15.61
C VAL A 51 -1.52 -19.71 -15.22
N ALA A 52 -2.52 -19.58 -16.08
CA ALA A 52 -3.87 -20.10 -15.82
C ALA A 52 -3.84 -21.62 -15.60
N GLU A 53 -3.17 -22.38 -16.46
CA GLU A 53 -3.01 -23.84 -16.30
C GLU A 53 -2.26 -24.22 -15.02
N ARG A 54 -1.31 -23.38 -14.58
CA ARG A 54 -0.60 -23.59 -13.33
C ARG A 54 -1.50 -23.35 -12.11
N VAL A 55 -2.40 -22.38 -12.18
CA VAL A 55 -3.36 -22.06 -11.11
C VAL A 55 -4.48 -23.10 -11.06
N THR A 56 -4.92 -23.60 -12.22
CA THR A 56 -5.99 -24.59 -12.35
C THR A 56 -5.42 -26.00 -12.56
N ALA A 57 -5.36 -26.46 -13.81
CA ALA A 57 -4.68 -27.68 -14.22
C ALA A 57 -4.35 -27.61 -15.73
N PRO A 58 -3.33 -28.36 -16.20
CA PRO A 58 -3.04 -28.50 -17.63
C PRO A 58 -4.28 -28.94 -18.42
N GLY A 59 -4.54 -28.29 -19.56
CA GLY A 59 -5.69 -28.57 -20.42
C GLY A 59 -7.02 -27.96 -19.97
N LEU A 60 -7.13 -27.45 -18.73
CA LEU A 60 -8.28 -26.66 -18.27
C LEU A 60 -8.03 -25.15 -18.44
N GLY A 61 -6.87 -24.68 -17.99
CA GLY A 61 -6.44 -23.30 -18.18
C GLY A 61 -7.41 -22.28 -17.59
N SER A 62 -7.68 -21.20 -18.35
CA SER A 62 -8.57 -20.10 -17.96
C SER A 62 -10.07 -20.38 -18.16
N HIS A 63 -10.44 -21.55 -18.68
CA HIS A 63 -11.82 -21.89 -19.04
C HIS A 63 -12.70 -22.35 -17.88
N VAL A 64 -12.12 -22.55 -16.69
CA VAL A 64 -12.81 -23.02 -15.48
C VAL A 64 -12.57 -22.06 -14.32
N GLY A 65 -13.51 -21.99 -13.38
CA GLY A 65 -13.43 -21.11 -12.21
C GLY A 65 -14.70 -20.28 -12.07
N PRO A 66 -15.63 -20.66 -11.19
CA PRO A 66 -16.83 -19.86 -10.97
C PRO A 66 -16.44 -18.51 -10.35
N SER A 67 -16.98 -17.41 -10.88
CA SER A 67 -16.67 -16.07 -10.38
C SER A 67 -17.31 -15.74 -9.02
N LEU A 68 -18.26 -16.57 -8.56
CA LEU A 68 -18.94 -16.44 -7.26
C LEU A 68 -19.49 -15.03 -6.94
N GLY A 69 -19.82 -14.24 -7.97
CA GLY A 69 -20.33 -12.88 -7.81
C GLY A 69 -19.28 -11.77 -7.68
N PHE A 70 -17.97 -12.09 -7.70
CA PHE A 70 -16.89 -11.11 -7.57
C PHE A 70 -16.73 -10.19 -8.79
N ASN A 71 -17.30 -10.54 -9.93
CA ASN A 71 -17.20 -9.77 -11.18
C ASN A 71 -17.54 -8.28 -10.99
N ARG A 72 -18.58 -7.97 -10.21
CA ARG A 72 -18.98 -6.57 -9.96
C ARG A 72 -17.92 -5.82 -9.15
N GLN A 73 -17.38 -6.44 -8.10
CA GLN A 73 -16.38 -5.82 -7.23
C GLN A 73 -15.07 -5.59 -7.98
N ILE A 74 -14.65 -6.55 -8.80
CA ILE A 74 -13.45 -6.42 -9.64
C ILE A 74 -13.62 -5.28 -10.65
N ALA A 75 -14.74 -5.24 -11.39
CA ALA A 75 -14.98 -4.20 -12.37
C ALA A 75 -15.09 -2.80 -11.73
N GLN A 76 -15.80 -2.69 -10.61
CA GLN A 76 -15.93 -1.42 -9.88
C GLN A 76 -14.60 -0.97 -9.27
N GLY A 77 -13.86 -1.88 -8.65
CA GLY A 77 -12.54 -1.62 -8.09
C GLY A 77 -11.57 -1.13 -9.14
N LEU A 78 -11.48 -1.82 -10.27
CA LEU A 78 -10.63 -1.43 -11.39
C LEU A 78 -11.01 -0.06 -11.97
N PHE A 79 -12.31 0.25 -12.07
CA PHE A 79 -12.78 1.54 -12.55
C PHE A 79 -12.38 2.70 -11.61
N LEU A 80 -12.41 2.48 -10.29
CA LEU A 80 -12.03 3.46 -9.28
C LEU A 80 -10.52 3.51 -9.01
N ALA A 81 -9.77 2.47 -9.37
CA ALA A 81 -8.36 2.31 -9.04
C ALA A 81 -7.50 3.52 -9.41
N PRO A 82 -7.56 4.11 -10.62
CA PRO A 82 -6.73 5.28 -10.94
C PRO A 82 -7.00 6.49 -10.04
N HIS A 83 -8.26 6.70 -9.63
CA HIS A 83 -8.62 7.77 -8.72
C HIS A 83 -8.07 7.51 -7.31
N VAL A 84 -8.31 6.31 -6.77
CA VAL A 84 -7.82 5.92 -5.44
C VAL A 84 -6.30 5.94 -5.34
N VAL A 85 -5.61 5.49 -6.39
CA VAL A 85 -4.14 5.58 -6.47
C VAL A 85 -3.68 7.04 -6.42
N SER A 86 -4.37 7.95 -7.13
CA SER A 86 -4.09 9.39 -7.06
C SER A 86 -4.29 9.96 -5.64
N GLU A 87 -5.32 9.51 -4.91
CA GLU A 87 -5.53 9.88 -3.51
C GLU A 87 -4.36 9.43 -2.61
N ALA A 88 -3.95 8.17 -2.72
CA ALA A 88 -2.80 7.63 -2.00
C ALA A 88 -1.50 8.38 -2.33
N MET A 89 -1.26 8.68 -3.61
CA MET A 89 -0.09 9.41 -4.09
C MET A 89 -0.02 10.84 -3.55
N LYS A 90 -1.16 11.58 -3.56
CA LYS A 90 -1.25 12.90 -2.91
C LYS A 90 -0.93 12.79 -1.43
N GLY A 91 -1.43 11.73 -0.77
CA GLY A 91 -1.15 11.42 0.63
C GLY A 91 0.34 11.23 0.90
N ALA A 92 1.01 10.41 0.10
CA ALA A 92 2.43 10.14 0.17
C ALA A 92 3.28 11.41 -0.01
N VAL A 93 2.97 12.23 -1.02
CA VAL A 93 3.65 13.52 -1.28
C VAL A 93 3.45 14.50 -0.12
N PHE A 94 2.22 14.62 0.39
CA PHE A 94 1.91 15.47 1.54
C PHE A 94 2.67 15.02 2.79
N ALA A 95 2.66 13.71 3.07
CA ALA A 95 3.36 13.13 4.20
C ALA A 95 4.88 13.37 4.11
N ALA A 96 5.47 13.11 2.95
CA ALA A 96 6.90 13.36 2.71
C ALA A 96 7.27 14.79 3.06
N LYS A 97 6.50 15.78 2.60
CA LYS A 97 6.81 17.19 2.86
C LYS A 97 6.64 17.56 4.34
N MET A 98 5.54 17.14 4.94
CA MET A 98 5.21 17.52 6.32
C MET A 98 6.16 16.85 7.34
N LEU A 99 6.50 15.58 7.12
CA LEU A 99 7.43 14.85 7.99
C LEU A 99 8.89 15.31 7.78
N GLU A 100 9.29 15.67 6.55
CA GLU A 100 10.58 16.34 6.31
C GLU A 100 10.67 17.65 7.10
N MET A 101 9.62 18.47 7.08
CA MET A 101 9.56 19.71 7.87
C MET A 101 9.57 19.47 9.39
N ALA A 102 9.12 18.30 9.84
CA ALA A 102 9.16 17.86 11.24
C ALA A 102 10.48 17.18 11.63
N GLY A 103 11.47 17.12 10.74
CA GLY A 103 12.81 16.61 11.03
C GLY A 103 13.06 15.14 10.69
N CYS A 104 12.10 14.46 10.05
CA CYS A 104 12.31 13.11 9.51
C CYS A 104 13.03 13.15 8.15
N LYS A 105 13.65 12.04 7.75
CA LYS A 105 14.14 11.88 6.36
C LYS A 105 13.15 11.06 5.57
N CYS A 106 12.71 11.55 4.42
CA CYS A 106 11.72 10.88 3.58
C CYS A 106 12.32 10.45 2.25
N GLU A 107 11.96 9.26 1.79
CA GLU A 107 12.32 8.73 0.48
C GLU A 107 11.12 7.98 -0.14
N PRO A 108 10.68 8.32 -1.35
CA PRO A 108 11.12 9.47 -2.17
C PRO A 108 10.78 10.83 -1.53
N ARG A 109 11.42 11.91 -1.99
CA ARG A 109 11.05 13.29 -1.59
C ARG A 109 9.68 13.66 -2.14
N PHE A 110 9.16 14.81 -1.68
CA PHE A 110 7.87 15.32 -2.15
C PHE A 110 7.88 15.71 -3.65
N ASP A 111 9.05 16.07 -4.18
CA ASP A 111 9.29 16.55 -5.54
C ASP A 111 9.98 15.52 -6.45
N ASP A 112 10.30 14.34 -5.92
CA ASP A 112 10.88 13.25 -6.71
C ASP A 112 9.81 12.57 -7.59
N PRO A 113 10.21 12.03 -8.76
CA PRO A 113 9.34 11.17 -9.55
C PRO A 113 9.00 9.90 -8.76
N ARG A 114 7.83 9.32 -9.04
CA ARG A 114 7.30 8.17 -8.32
C ARG A 114 6.85 7.11 -9.29
N GLY A 115 7.24 5.87 -9.01
CA GLY A 115 6.80 4.66 -9.73
C GLY A 115 5.86 3.77 -8.91
N ASP A 116 5.66 4.08 -7.62
CA ASP A 116 4.72 3.37 -6.74
C ASP A 116 4.11 4.31 -5.67
N ILE A 117 3.18 3.77 -4.86
CA ILE A 117 2.52 4.50 -3.77
C ILE A 117 3.25 4.45 -2.42
N VAL A 118 4.42 3.80 -2.34
CA VAL A 118 5.14 3.59 -1.08
C VAL A 118 5.91 4.86 -0.72
N GLN A 119 5.88 5.20 0.56
CA GLN A 119 6.64 6.31 1.12
C GLN A 119 7.42 5.83 2.34
N SER A 120 8.74 5.88 2.25
CA SER A 120 9.62 5.57 3.37
C SER A 120 9.89 6.83 4.18
N VAL A 121 9.87 6.70 5.51
CA VAL A 121 10.16 7.78 6.46
C VAL A 121 11.08 7.24 7.55
N ALA A 122 12.29 7.77 7.65
CA ALA A 122 13.23 7.49 8.73
C ALA A 122 12.97 8.46 9.89
N PHE A 123 12.54 7.91 11.02
CA PHE A 123 12.32 8.67 12.24
C PHE A 123 13.62 8.84 13.04
N PRO A 124 13.73 9.90 13.86
CA PRO A 124 14.94 10.13 14.65
C PRO A 124 15.21 9.03 15.70
N ASP A 125 14.15 8.42 16.21
CA ASP A 125 14.21 7.41 17.26
C ASP A 125 13.02 6.44 17.20
N GLU A 126 13.16 5.32 17.91
CA GLU A 126 12.13 4.28 18.07
C GLU A 126 10.81 4.84 18.60
N LYS A 127 10.86 5.76 19.57
CA LYS A 127 9.65 6.28 20.23
C LYS A 127 8.81 7.09 19.23
N GLN A 128 9.44 7.89 18.38
CA GLN A 128 8.76 8.65 17.34
C GLN A 128 8.18 7.73 16.27
N MET A 129 8.93 6.72 15.82
CA MET A 129 8.46 5.67 14.90
C MET A 129 7.21 4.97 15.44
N VAL A 130 7.27 4.45 16.67
CA VAL A 130 6.15 3.72 17.29
C VAL A 130 4.95 4.63 17.49
N ASN A 131 5.16 5.88 17.93
CA ASN A 131 4.06 6.85 18.08
C ASN A 131 3.42 7.22 16.74
N PHE A 132 4.19 7.28 15.65
CA PHE A 132 3.64 7.51 14.32
C PHE A 132 2.71 6.37 13.90
N CYS A 133 3.12 5.11 14.03
CA CYS A 133 2.23 3.97 13.74
C CYS A 133 0.99 3.96 14.65
N LYS A 134 1.12 4.24 15.95
CA LYS A 134 -0.04 4.36 16.86
C LYS A 134 -1.02 5.44 16.40
N ASN A 135 -0.50 6.57 15.92
CA ASN A 135 -1.31 7.66 15.40
C ASN A 135 -2.07 7.24 14.13
N VAL A 136 -1.36 6.65 13.16
CA VAL A 136 -1.97 6.12 11.92
C VAL A 136 -3.11 5.15 12.25
N GLN A 137 -2.90 4.24 13.20
CA GLN A 137 -3.96 3.32 13.64
C GLN A 137 -5.15 4.06 14.26
N SER A 138 -4.91 5.06 15.13
CA SER A 138 -5.98 5.84 15.76
C SER A 138 -6.83 6.65 14.76
N CYS A 139 -6.27 6.95 13.58
CA CYS A 139 -6.96 7.64 12.49
C CYS A 139 -7.55 6.69 11.44
N SER A 140 -7.50 5.38 11.68
CA SER A 140 -8.04 4.37 10.77
C SER A 140 -9.56 4.20 10.96
N PRO A 141 -10.32 3.81 9.92
CA PRO A 141 -11.76 3.61 10.02
C PRO A 141 -12.14 2.36 10.84
N VAL A 142 -11.28 1.34 10.85
CA VAL A 142 -11.48 0.07 11.55
C VAL A 142 -10.40 -0.09 12.63
N ASP A 143 -10.78 -0.65 13.78
CA ASP A 143 -9.88 -0.94 14.90
C ASP A 143 -9.06 0.25 15.40
N SER A 144 -9.60 1.48 15.29
CA SER A 144 -8.91 2.70 15.74
C SER A 144 -8.66 2.76 17.25
N PHE A 145 -9.40 1.99 18.05
CA PHE A 145 -9.20 1.86 19.49
C PHE A 145 -8.07 0.88 19.86
N VAL A 146 -7.56 0.11 18.91
CA VAL A 146 -6.46 -0.83 19.11
C VAL A 146 -5.14 -0.09 18.95
N SER A 147 -4.25 -0.17 19.95
CA SER A 147 -2.94 0.47 19.88
C SER A 147 -1.87 -0.54 19.45
N PRO A 148 -1.17 -0.32 18.32
CA PRO A 148 -0.13 -1.23 17.86
C PRO A 148 1.10 -1.14 18.75
N GLU A 149 1.71 -2.28 19.03
CA GLU A 149 2.94 -2.41 19.81
C GLU A 149 3.97 -3.24 19.02
N PRO A 150 5.28 -3.02 19.23
CA PRO A 150 6.31 -3.87 18.64
C PRO A 150 6.10 -5.35 18.97
N TRP A 151 6.18 -6.22 17.97
CA TRP A 151 6.04 -7.66 18.14
C TRP A 151 7.00 -8.44 17.23
N ASP A 152 7.33 -9.67 17.62
CA ASP A 152 8.24 -10.53 16.86
C ASP A 152 7.53 -11.11 15.63
N MET A 153 7.91 -10.65 14.44
CA MET A 153 7.38 -11.14 13.18
C MET A 153 8.29 -12.21 12.56
N PRO A 154 7.78 -13.41 12.21
CA PRO A 154 8.58 -14.44 11.56
C PRO A 154 9.28 -13.91 10.31
N GLY A 155 10.60 -14.13 10.22
CA GLY A 155 11.43 -13.70 9.09
C GLY A 155 12.13 -12.35 9.29
N TYR A 156 11.81 -11.61 10.36
CA TYR A 156 12.52 -10.39 10.74
C TYR A 156 13.53 -10.66 11.85
N ASP A 157 14.65 -9.93 11.81
CA ASP A 157 15.73 -9.93 12.81
C ASP A 157 15.49 -8.91 13.95
N ALA A 158 14.36 -8.17 13.88
CA ALA A 158 13.92 -7.20 14.86
C ALA A 158 12.40 -7.24 14.97
N GLN A 159 11.87 -6.70 16.07
CA GLN A 159 10.44 -6.49 16.23
C GLN A 159 9.90 -5.57 15.13
N VAL A 160 8.64 -5.75 14.77
CA VAL A 160 7.94 -4.91 13.79
C VAL A 160 6.78 -4.21 14.49
N VAL A 161 6.54 -2.94 14.15
CA VAL A 161 5.32 -2.23 14.52
C VAL A 161 4.50 -2.00 13.25
N MET A 162 3.18 -2.17 13.32
CA MET A 162 2.29 -2.10 12.16
C MET A 162 0.96 -1.46 12.53
N ALA A 163 0.52 -0.51 11.73
CA ALA A 163 -0.82 0.07 11.72
C ALA A 163 -1.55 -0.36 10.45
N ALA A 164 -2.71 -1.00 10.60
CA ALA A 164 -3.43 -1.67 9.51
C ALA A 164 -4.96 -1.73 9.76
N GLY A 165 -5.57 -0.61 10.17
CA GLY A 165 -7.02 -0.51 10.40
C GLY A 165 -7.86 -0.39 9.12
N ALA A 166 -7.75 -1.40 8.24
CA ALA A 166 -8.37 -1.44 6.92
C ALA A 166 -9.75 -2.16 6.93
N PHE A 167 -10.63 -1.81 5.99
CA PHE A 167 -11.87 -2.54 5.74
C PHE A 167 -11.61 -3.95 5.18
N VAL A 168 -10.63 -4.07 4.27
CA VAL A 168 -10.18 -5.35 3.74
C VAL A 168 -8.90 -5.75 4.45
N GLN A 169 -8.91 -6.93 5.08
CA GLN A 169 -7.77 -7.42 5.85
C GLN A 169 -6.50 -7.49 4.99
N GLY A 170 -5.47 -6.74 5.40
CA GLY A 170 -4.18 -6.69 4.72
C GLY A 170 -4.17 -5.87 3.42
N ALA A 171 -5.26 -5.16 3.09
CA ALA A 171 -5.25 -4.26 1.94
C ALA A 171 -4.31 -3.09 2.18
N SER A 172 -3.36 -2.92 1.27
CA SER A 172 -2.31 -1.88 1.36
C SER A 172 -2.53 -0.72 0.39
N ILE A 173 -3.67 -0.71 -0.31
CA ILE A 173 -4.22 0.50 -0.92
C ILE A 173 -5.01 1.35 0.10
N GLU A 174 -5.39 0.75 1.23
CA GLU A 174 -5.89 1.46 2.40
C GLU A 174 -4.73 1.99 3.23
N PHE A 175 -4.95 3.10 3.95
CA PHE A 175 -3.86 3.78 4.64
C PHE A 175 -3.28 2.91 5.76
N SER A 176 -2.00 2.62 5.67
CA SER A 176 -1.27 1.74 6.59
C SER A 176 0.18 2.22 6.75
N ALA A 177 0.80 1.80 7.85
CA ALA A 177 2.19 2.15 8.15
C ALA A 177 2.86 1.08 8.99
N ASP A 178 4.02 0.58 8.55
CA ASP A 178 4.74 -0.48 9.22
C ASP A 178 6.25 -0.38 9.04
N GLY A 179 7.00 -1.01 9.95
CA GLY A 179 8.46 -1.08 9.80
C GLY A 179 9.17 -1.81 10.94
N PRO A 180 10.40 -2.28 10.70
CA PRO A 180 11.21 -2.93 11.72
C PRO A 180 11.73 -1.91 12.74
N VAL A 181 11.57 -2.21 14.02
CA VAL A 181 11.98 -1.40 15.16
C VAL A 181 13.49 -1.54 15.38
N LYS A 182 14.27 -0.96 14.47
CA LYS A 182 15.73 -0.87 14.53
C LYS A 182 16.22 0.35 13.74
N PRO A 183 17.40 0.93 14.06
CA PRO A 183 17.96 2.01 13.27
C PRO A 183 18.04 1.66 11.76
N PRO A 184 17.68 2.58 10.85
CA PRO A 184 17.38 4.00 11.08
C PRO A 184 15.88 4.30 11.35
N TYR A 185 15.15 3.36 11.93
CA TYR A 185 13.73 3.50 12.32
C TYR A 185 12.84 3.90 11.15
N LEU A 186 12.96 3.11 10.07
CA LEU A 186 12.19 3.29 8.85
C LEU A 186 10.77 2.79 9.04
N VAL A 187 9.82 3.65 8.69
CA VAL A 187 8.42 3.29 8.47
C VAL A 187 8.16 3.38 6.97
N TYR A 188 7.52 2.35 6.43
CA TYR A 188 6.89 2.36 5.13
C TYR A 188 5.43 2.72 5.35
N MET A 189 5.01 3.86 4.82
CA MET A 189 3.60 4.23 4.76
C MET A 189 3.09 4.13 3.33
N GLN A 190 1.88 3.62 3.18
CA GLN A 190 1.28 3.39 1.87
C GLN A 190 -0.25 3.50 1.96
N GLY A 191 -0.85 3.71 0.79
CA GLY A 191 -2.29 3.71 0.64
C GLY A 191 -2.99 4.95 1.19
N GLY A 192 -4.32 4.93 1.11
CA GLY A 192 -5.20 6.04 1.42
C GLY A 192 -6.33 6.09 0.41
N LEU A 193 -7.51 5.60 0.80
CA LEU A 193 -8.67 5.60 -0.10
C LEU A 193 -9.13 7.01 -0.47
N VAL A 194 -8.90 7.95 0.44
CA VAL A 194 -9.15 9.39 0.27
C VAL A 194 -7.98 10.16 0.86
N PHE A 195 -7.53 11.21 0.17
CA PHE A 195 -6.40 12.03 0.61
C PHE A 195 -6.63 12.65 2.00
N GLU A 196 -7.89 12.98 2.33
CA GLU A 196 -8.28 13.60 3.59
C GLU A 196 -7.91 12.73 4.80
N GLN A 197 -8.05 11.41 4.70
CA GLN A 197 -7.68 10.49 5.78
C GLN A 197 -6.18 10.55 6.06
N VAL A 198 -5.36 10.43 4.99
CA VAL A 198 -3.90 10.48 5.10
C VAL A 198 -3.45 11.82 5.67
N LYS A 199 -4.02 12.91 5.15
CA LYS A 199 -3.75 14.27 5.61
C LYS A 199 -4.04 14.44 7.10
N LEU A 200 -5.20 13.97 7.58
CA LEU A 200 -5.57 14.05 9.00
C LEU A 200 -4.57 13.31 9.90
N ALA A 201 -4.24 12.07 9.56
CA ALA A 201 -3.30 11.26 10.32
C ALA A 201 -1.90 11.89 10.36
N VAL A 202 -1.40 12.36 9.22
CA VAL A 202 -0.09 13.04 9.13
C VAL A 202 -0.10 14.34 9.94
N MET A 203 -1.15 15.15 9.85
CA MET A 203 -1.26 16.39 10.62
C MET A 203 -1.25 16.10 12.13
N GLN A 204 -2.00 15.10 12.58
CA GLN A 204 -2.02 14.71 14.00
C GLN A 204 -0.65 14.19 14.45
N ALA A 205 0.05 13.42 13.60
CA ALA A 205 1.38 12.91 13.91
C ALA A 205 2.41 14.05 14.04
N VAL A 206 2.42 14.98 13.08
CA VAL A 206 3.33 16.14 13.11
C VAL A 206 3.04 17.04 14.31
N SER A 207 1.78 17.32 14.64
CA SER A 207 1.43 18.08 15.84
C SER A 207 1.99 17.42 17.11
N GLY A 208 1.85 16.10 17.26
CA GLY A 208 2.37 15.37 18.40
C GLY A 208 3.91 15.29 18.48
N MET A 209 4.60 15.50 17.36
CA MET A 209 6.07 15.63 17.31
C MET A 209 6.50 17.04 17.74
N LEU A 210 5.80 18.09 17.28
CA LEU A 210 6.12 19.48 17.59
C LEU A 210 5.84 19.87 19.04
N GLU A 211 4.75 19.38 19.65
CA GLU A 211 4.41 19.68 21.05
C GLU A 211 5.42 19.12 22.07
N LYS A 212 6.32 18.22 21.65
CA LYS A 212 7.35 17.59 22.49
C LYS A 212 8.75 18.20 22.30
N THR A 213 8.86 19.25 21.49
CA THR A 213 10.08 20.04 21.27
C THR A 213 10.03 21.33 22.09
#